data_AF-A0A0Q5UJ54-F1
#
_entry.id   AF-A0A0Q5UJ54-F1
#
_cell.length_a   1.000
_cell.length_b   1.000
_cell.length_c   1.000
_cell.angle_alpha   90.00
_cell.angle_beta   90.00
_cell.angle_gamma   90.00
#
_symmetry.space_group_name_H-M   'P 1'
#
loop_
_entity.id
_entity.type
_entity.pdbx_description
1 polymer ?
#
loop_
_entity_poly.entity_id
_entity_poly.type
_entity_poly.pdbx_seq_one_letter_code
_entity_poly.pdbx_strand_id
1 'polypeptide(L)'
;MNKELSPPYWHQLLKHFELKGYIQNGLTIPFLIGSLEIINPNRNQWTISELTKSFNDFGCTILKCPNIREFVIGSLDNEILKYKNYYHNPCGKIIVTDASLSKIKSSNDMRSLFEQLYQPRLDNKEFSKNNGIWVYFSQIDLARIKEIL
;
A
#
# COMPACT_ATOMS: atom_id res chain seq x y z
N MET A 1 0.85 29.53 -4.89
CA MET A 1 1.59 28.51 -5.69
C MET A 1 1.63 27.23 -4.88
N ASN A 2 0.77 26.26 -5.19
CA ASN A 2 0.88 24.92 -4.60
C ASN A 2 2.10 24.25 -5.25
N LYS A 3 3.18 24.01 -4.50
CA LYS A 3 4.24 23.11 -4.96
C LYS A 3 3.60 21.72 -5.10
N GLU A 4 3.54 21.20 -6.32
CA GLU A 4 3.20 19.79 -6.51
C GLU A 4 4.25 18.96 -5.76
N LEU A 5 3.79 18.18 -4.79
CA LEU A 5 4.64 17.26 -4.06
C LEU A 5 5.08 16.15 -5.02
N SER A 6 6.39 15.87 -5.07
CA SER A 6 6.89 14.70 -5.79
C SER A 6 6.22 13.43 -5.22
N PRO A 7 5.72 12.50 -6.07
CA PRO A 7 5.07 11.28 -5.59
C PRO A 7 6.00 10.46 -4.69
N PRO A 8 5.49 9.89 -3.58
CA PRO A 8 6.29 9.05 -2.69
C PRO A 8 6.68 7.76 -3.40
N TYR A 9 7.73 7.09 -2.92
CA TYR A 9 8.28 5.88 -3.55
C TYR A 9 7.20 4.79 -3.75
N TRP A 10 6.31 4.59 -2.77
CA TRP A 10 5.28 3.55 -2.84
C TRP A 10 4.29 3.81 -3.99
N HIS A 11 4.02 5.07 -4.28
CA HIS A 11 3.13 5.46 -5.38
C HIS A 11 3.81 5.20 -6.73
N GLN A 12 5.12 5.47 -6.83
CA GLN A 12 5.90 5.16 -8.02
C GLN A 12 5.98 3.64 -8.25
N LEU A 13 6.20 2.87 -7.18
CA LEU A 13 6.22 1.41 -7.20
C LEU A 13 4.88 0.82 -7.64
N LEU A 14 3.76 1.27 -7.05
CA LEU A 14 2.43 0.82 -7.45
C LEU A 14 2.18 1.06 -8.93
N LYS A 15 2.43 2.29 -9.39
CA LYS A 15 2.21 2.66 -10.78
C LYS A 15 3.07 1.84 -11.74
N HIS A 16 4.32 1.55 -11.38
CA HIS A 16 5.18 0.65 -12.16
C HIS A 16 4.59 -0.75 -12.25
N PHE A 17 4.20 -1.33 -11.12
CA PHE A 17 3.66 -2.69 -11.06
C PHE A 17 2.32 -2.81 -11.81
N GLU A 18 1.48 -1.78 -11.75
CA GLU A 18 0.24 -1.68 -12.53
C GLU A 18 0.55 -1.62 -14.04
N LEU A 19 1.43 -0.72 -14.48
CA LEU A 19 1.78 -0.54 -15.89
C LEU A 19 2.45 -1.78 -16.51
N LYS A 20 3.20 -2.54 -15.71
CA LYS A 20 3.81 -3.80 -16.14
C LYS A 20 2.88 -5.01 -16.06
N GLY A 21 1.68 -4.84 -15.51
CA GLY A 21 0.72 -5.93 -15.32
C GLY A 21 1.15 -6.96 -14.26
N TYR A 22 2.02 -6.58 -13.32
CA TYR A 22 2.46 -7.45 -12.22
C TYR A 22 1.40 -7.57 -11.11
N ILE A 23 0.55 -6.55 -11.00
CA ILE A 23 -0.61 -6.54 -10.12
C ILE A 23 -1.86 -6.07 -10.87
N GLN A 24 -3.02 -6.47 -10.35
CA GLN A 24 -4.32 -5.99 -10.83
C GLN A 24 -4.96 -4.97 -9.87
N ASN A 25 -4.76 -5.13 -8.56
CA ASN A 25 -5.50 -4.37 -7.55
C ASN A 25 -4.63 -3.50 -6.65
N GLY A 26 -3.40 -3.92 -6.37
CA GLY A 26 -2.54 -3.22 -5.42
C GLY A 26 -1.48 -4.11 -4.78
N LEU A 27 -0.71 -3.52 -3.86
CA LEU A 27 0.32 -4.17 -3.06
C LEU A 27 -0.02 -4.11 -1.57
N THR A 28 0.43 -5.10 -0.79
CA THR A 28 0.19 -5.12 0.66
C THR A 28 1.11 -4.12 1.39
N ILE A 29 0.73 -3.73 2.61
CA ILE A 29 1.54 -2.83 3.45
C ILE A 29 2.94 -3.39 3.69
N PRO A 30 3.13 -4.68 4.07
CA PRO A 30 4.47 -5.24 4.20
C PRO A 30 5.31 -5.16 2.92
N PHE A 31 4.70 -5.36 1.75
CA PHE A 31 5.41 -5.26 0.47
C PHE A 31 5.89 -3.83 0.23
N LEU A 32 5.00 -2.84 0.43
CA LEU A 32 5.33 -1.44 0.25
C LEU A 32 6.45 -1.00 1.21
N ILE A 33 6.38 -1.37 2.48
CA ILE A 33 7.39 -1.01 3.48
C ILE A 33 8.73 -1.72 3.19
N GLY A 34 8.70 -3.03 2.95
CA GLY A 34 9.90 -3.81 2.67
C GLY A 34 10.62 -3.36 1.41
N SER A 35 9.89 -2.94 0.37
CA SER A 35 10.48 -2.52 -0.89
C SER A 35 11.39 -1.29 -0.75
N LEU A 36 11.17 -0.46 0.28
CA LEU A 36 12.00 0.71 0.53
C LEU A 36 13.45 0.32 0.86
N GLU A 37 13.67 -0.81 1.53
CA GLU A 37 15.02 -1.34 1.81
C GLU A 37 15.80 -1.63 0.53
N ILE A 38 15.09 -1.96 -0.56
CA ILE A 38 15.68 -2.26 -1.87
C ILE A 38 15.85 -0.98 -2.69
N ILE A 39 14.84 -0.10 -2.68
CA ILE A 39 14.81 1.13 -3.49
C ILE A 39 15.79 2.18 -2.93
N ASN A 40 15.91 2.27 -1.61
CA ASN A 40 16.76 3.24 -0.94
C ASN A 40 17.39 2.63 0.33
N PRO A 41 18.46 1.84 0.18
CA PRO A 41 19.05 1.09 1.30
C PRO A 41 19.66 1.98 2.39
N ASN A 42 19.93 3.25 2.09
CA ASN A 42 20.49 4.21 3.05
C ASN A 42 19.42 4.95 3.85
N ARG A 43 18.13 4.74 3.55
CA ARG A 43 17.01 5.40 4.22
C ARG A 43 16.44 4.48 5.30
N ASN A 44 16.05 5.09 6.42
CA ASN A 44 15.27 4.38 7.43
C ASN A 44 13.97 3.83 6.82
N GLN A 45 13.67 2.58 7.14
CA GLN A 45 12.42 1.94 6.76
C GLN A 45 11.24 2.74 7.29
N TRP A 46 10.18 2.86 6.49
CA TRP A 46 8.95 3.50 6.92
C TRP A 46 8.20 2.62 7.90
N THR A 47 7.69 3.24 8.96
CA THR A 47 6.70 2.65 9.84
C THR A 47 5.32 2.60 9.16
N ILE A 48 4.43 1.75 9.68
CA ILE A 48 3.02 1.73 9.25
C ILE A 48 2.36 3.11 9.48
N SER A 49 2.72 3.80 10.56
CA SER A 49 2.25 5.16 10.83
C SER A 49 2.67 6.15 9.74
N GLU A 50 3.93 6.11 9.30
CA GLU A 50 4.43 7.00 8.24
C GLU A 50 3.77 6.69 6.89
N LEU A 51 3.66 5.41 6.53
CA LEU A 51 3.01 5.01 5.30
C LEU A 51 1.53 5.41 5.27
N THR A 52 0.80 5.15 6.36
CA THR A 52 -0.64 5.50 6.48
C THR A 52 -0.85 7.02 6.41
N LYS A 53 0.05 7.80 7.01
CA LYS A 53 0.04 9.27 6.86
C LYS A 53 0.23 9.65 5.38
N SER A 54 1.19 9.05 4.70
CA SER A 54 1.43 9.32 3.27
C SER A 54 0.25 8.97 2.38
N PHE A 55 -0.53 7.93 2.70
CA PHE A 55 -1.77 7.60 1.99
C PHE A 55 -2.78 8.74 2.06
N ASN A 56 -2.90 9.39 3.21
CA ASN A 56 -3.79 10.52 3.36
C ASN A 56 -3.33 11.76 2.58
N ASP A 57 -2.01 11.96 2.48
CA ASP A 57 -1.42 13.12 1.80
C ASP A 57 -1.55 13.02 0.27
N PHE A 58 -1.30 11.84 -0.30
CA PHE A 58 -1.28 11.61 -1.76
C PHE A 58 -2.56 10.96 -2.29
N GLY A 59 -3.31 10.26 -1.44
CA GLY A 59 -4.49 9.49 -1.81
C GLY A 59 -4.15 8.10 -2.35
N CYS A 60 -4.99 7.13 -2.01
CA CYS A 60 -4.88 5.74 -2.46
C CYS A 60 -6.24 5.06 -2.41
N THR A 61 -6.32 3.88 -3.01
CA THR A 61 -7.41 2.93 -2.75
C THR A 61 -6.98 1.84 -1.79
N ILE A 62 -7.96 1.31 -1.05
CA ILE A 62 -7.77 0.15 -0.18
C ILE A 62 -8.90 -0.84 -0.44
N LEU A 63 -8.55 -2.11 -0.61
CA LEU A 63 -9.51 -3.22 -0.62
C LEU A 63 -8.90 -4.46 0.04
N LYS A 64 -9.75 -5.36 0.51
CA LYS A 64 -9.36 -6.67 1.00
C LYS A 64 -9.40 -7.67 -0.14
N CYS A 65 -8.22 -8.04 -0.65
CA CYS A 65 -8.09 -8.96 -1.78
C CYS A 65 -8.48 -10.38 -1.35
N PRO A 66 -9.54 -10.99 -1.92
CA PRO A 66 -10.02 -12.31 -1.49
C PRO A 66 -8.99 -13.43 -1.71
N ASN A 67 -8.21 -13.35 -2.77
CA ASN A 67 -7.27 -14.40 -3.18
C ASN A 67 -6.13 -14.58 -2.17
N ILE A 68 -5.56 -13.47 -1.68
CA ILE A 68 -4.49 -13.50 -0.68
C ILE A 68 -5.00 -13.28 0.75
N ARG A 69 -6.28 -12.90 0.90
CA ARG A 69 -6.98 -12.57 2.15
C ARG A 69 -6.34 -11.40 2.93
N GLU A 70 -5.74 -10.44 2.23
CA GLU A 70 -5.03 -9.30 2.81
C GLU A 70 -5.53 -7.97 2.24
N PHE A 71 -5.28 -6.88 2.96
CA PHE A 71 -5.49 -5.53 2.43
C PHE A 71 -4.40 -5.18 1.43
N VAL A 72 -4.83 -4.69 0.27
CA VAL A 72 -3.94 -4.15 -0.77
C VAL A 72 -4.24 -2.68 -0.99
N ILE A 73 -3.18 -1.94 -1.30
CA ILE A 73 -3.18 -0.51 -1.57
C ILE A 73 -3.01 -0.33 -3.07
N GLY A 74 -3.94 0.37 -3.70
CA GLY A 74 -3.91 0.68 -5.13
C GLY A 74 -3.75 2.17 -5.40
N SER A 75 -3.41 2.51 -6.64
CA SER A 75 -3.41 3.89 -7.10
C SER A 75 -4.84 4.46 -7.17
N LEU A 76 -4.96 5.79 -7.11
CA LEU A 76 -6.20 6.48 -7.49
C LEU A 76 -6.19 6.72 -9.01
N ASP A 77 -7.22 6.26 -9.70
CA ASP A 77 -7.45 6.59 -11.10
C ASP A 77 -8.63 7.57 -11.26
N ASN A 78 -8.81 8.06 -12.49
CA ASN A 78 -9.88 9.00 -12.82
C ASN A 78 -11.29 8.41 -12.61
N GLU A 79 -11.43 7.10 -12.74
CA GLU A 79 -12.72 6.42 -12.59
C GLU A 79 -13.13 6.39 -11.11
N ILE A 80 -12.22 5.97 -10.24
CA ILE A 80 -12.41 5.95 -8.79
C ILE A 80 -12.69 7.36 -8.27
N LEU A 81 -11.95 8.37 -8.77
CA LEU A 81 -12.21 9.77 -8.40
C LEU A 81 -13.58 10.26 -8.86
N LYS A 82 -14.07 9.83 -10.02
CA LYS A 82 -15.42 10.14 -10.52
C LYS A 82 -16.50 9.53 -9.64
N TYR A 83 -16.28 8.33 -9.11
CA TYR A 83 -17.25 7.60 -8.29
C TYR A 83 -16.98 7.66 -6.78
N LYS A 84 -16.06 8.53 -6.32
CA LYS A 84 -15.62 8.61 -4.91
C LYS A 84 -16.76 8.75 -3.89
N ASN A 85 -17.87 9.38 -4.27
CA ASN A 85 -19.02 9.60 -3.38
C ASN A 85 -19.80 8.31 -3.07
N TYR A 86 -19.58 7.24 -3.85
CA TYR A 86 -20.19 5.92 -3.62
C TYR A 86 -19.34 5.02 -2.72
N TYR A 87 -18.11 5.42 -2.41
CA TYR A 87 -17.16 4.63 -1.64
C TYR A 87 -17.00 5.15 -0.22
N HIS A 88 -16.62 4.26 0.69
CA HIS A 88 -16.31 4.63 2.06
C HIS A 88 -15.00 5.43 2.10
N ASN A 89 -15.05 6.64 2.63
CA ASN A 89 -13.86 7.48 2.85
C ASN A 89 -13.66 7.64 4.36
N PRO A 90 -12.89 6.74 5.00
CA PRO A 90 -12.68 6.78 6.43
C PRO A 90 -11.82 7.97 6.86
N CYS A 91 -10.97 8.49 5.95
CA CYS A 91 -10.11 9.63 6.24
C CYS A 91 -9.51 10.25 4.96
N GLY A 92 -9.77 11.54 4.78
CA GLY A 92 -9.12 12.42 3.80
C GLY A 92 -9.16 11.91 2.36
N LYS A 93 -8.01 11.48 1.84
CA LYS A 93 -7.87 11.04 0.43
C LYS A 93 -7.85 9.52 0.24
N ILE A 94 -8.16 8.76 1.29
CA ILE A 94 -8.19 7.30 1.22
C ILE A 94 -9.59 6.84 0.83
N ILE A 95 -9.67 6.02 -0.23
CA ILE A 95 -10.93 5.46 -0.74
C ILE A 95 -10.94 3.96 -0.49
N VAL A 96 -11.91 3.46 0.27
CA VAL A 96 -12.10 2.02 0.48
C VAL A 96 -13.16 1.52 -0.51
N THR A 97 -12.77 0.61 -1.40
CA THR A 97 -13.62 0.16 -2.51
C THR A 97 -14.45 -1.10 -2.18
N ASP A 98 -14.42 -1.56 -0.93
CA ASP A 98 -15.25 -2.65 -0.41
C ASP A 98 -15.78 -2.35 1.02
N ALA A 99 -16.51 -3.30 1.61
CA ALA A 99 -17.09 -3.17 2.95
C ALA A 99 -16.14 -3.56 4.10
N SER A 100 -14.90 -3.95 3.81
CA SER A 100 -13.98 -4.58 4.77
C SER A 100 -13.51 -3.63 5.88
N LEU A 101 -13.55 -2.32 5.64
CA LEU A 101 -13.20 -1.27 6.62
C LEU A 101 -14.40 -0.39 7.00
N SER A 102 -15.64 -0.87 6.82
CA SER A 102 -16.87 -0.12 7.12
C SER A 102 -16.98 0.39 8.57
N LYS A 103 -16.27 -0.24 9.51
CA LYS A 103 -16.25 0.16 10.94
C LYS A 103 -15.12 1.14 11.29
N ILE A 104 -14.18 1.38 10.38
CA ILE A 104 -13.06 2.32 10.58
C ILE A 104 -13.57 3.74 10.39
N LYS A 105 -13.35 4.60 11.39
CA LYS A 105 -13.86 5.98 11.42
C LYS A 105 -12.78 7.05 11.36
N SER A 106 -11.52 6.66 11.49
CA SER A 106 -10.40 7.58 11.54
C SER A 106 -9.12 6.95 10.97
N SER A 107 -8.16 7.81 10.63
CA SER A 107 -6.80 7.38 10.27
C SER A 107 -6.09 6.64 11.42
N ASN A 108 -6.41 6.99 12.67
CA ASN A 108 -5.87 6.29 13.84
C ASN A 108 -6.43 4.87 13.95
N ASP A 109 -7.73 4.65 13.73
CA ASP A 109 -8.32 3.31 13.73
C ASP A 109 -7.69 2.44 12.62
N MET A 110 -7.50 3.03 11.44
CA MET A 110 -6.86 2.37 10.30
C MET A 110 -5.42 1.98 10.61
N ARG A 111 -4.65 2.92 11.17
CA ARG A 111 -3.27 2.66 11.61
C ARG A 111 -3.22 1.52 12.62
N SER A 112 -4.03 1.58 13.68
CA SER A 112 -4.07 0.54 14.72
C SER A 112 -4.41 -0.83 14.15
N LEU A 113 -5.37 -0.90 13.22
CA LEU A 113 -5.70 -2.15 12.51
C LEU A 113 -4.51 -2.68 11.73
N PHE A 114 -3.84 -1.83 10.95
CA PHE A 114 -2.69 -2.26 10.15
C PHE A 114 -1.48 -2.63 10.99
N GLU A 115 -1.21 -1.91 12.07
CA GLU A 115 -0.17 -2.27 13.04
C GLU A 115 -0.46 -3.65 13.65
N GLN A 116 -1.70 -3.91 14.08
CA GLN A 116 -2.09 -5.21 14.62
C GLN A 116 -1.89 -6.35 13.60
N LEU A 117 -2.21 -6.11 12.32
CA LEU A 117 -2.13 -7.13 11.28
C LEU A 117 -0.70 -7.37 10.77
N TYR A 118 0.07 -6.30 10.63
CA TYR A 118 1.28 -6.32 9.81
C TYR A 118 2.57 -6.03 10.57
N GLN A 119 2.52 -5.41 11.76
CA GLN A 119 3.74 -5.18 12.54
C GLN A 119 4.51 -6.49 12.81
N PRO A 120 3.87 -7.61 13.20
CA PRO A 120 4.59 -8.87 13.37
C PRO A 120 5.26 -9.38 12.09
N ARG A 121 4.72 -9.04 10.91
CA ARG A 121 5.30 -9.42 9.61
C ARG A 121 6.53 -8.58 9.31
N LEU A 122 6.44 -7.28 9.56
CA LEU A 122 7.57 -6.36 9.40
C LEU A 122 8.73 -6.72 10.32
N ASP A 123 8.45 -7.03 11.59
CA ASP A 123 9.46 -7.40 12.57
C ASP A 123 10.24 -8.67 12.16
N ASN A 124 9.55 -9.60 11.47
CA ASN A 124 10.13 -10.84 10.95
C ASN A 124 10.67 -10.73 9.51
N LYS A 125 10.68 -9.53 8.92
CA LYS A 125 11.05 -9.28 7.50
C LYS A 125 10.24 -10.10 6.49
N GLU A 126 8.97 -10.31 6.78
CA GLU A 126 8.04 -11.02 5.90
C GLU A 126 7.26 -10.03 5.04
N PHE A 127 7.79 -9.69 3.87
CA PHE A 127 7.28 -8.61 3.03
C PHE A 127 6.38 -9.05 1.88
N SER A 128 6.44 -10.32 1.48
CA SER A 128 5.69 -10.87 0.34
C SER A 128 4.83 -12.04 0.79
N LYS A 129 3.61 -12.16 0.25
CA LYS A 129 2.70 -13.27 0.56
C LYS A 129 2.50 -14.14 -0.68
N ASN A 130 3.17 -15.29 -0.69
CA ASN A 130 3.14 -16.23 -1.81
C ASN A 130 2.44 -17.52 -1.39
N ASN A 131 1.41 -17.92 -2.13
CA ASN A 131 0.60 -19.12 -1.82
C ASN A 131 0.08 -19.16 -0.38
N GLY A 132 -0.31 -17.99 0.15
CA GLY A 132 -0.83 -17.85 1.50
C GLY A 132 0.24 -17.72 2.60
N ILE A 133 1.52 -17.87 2.27
CA ILE A 133 2.62 -17.85 3.22
C ILE A 133 3.35 -16.51 3.12
N TRP A 134 3.54 -15.86 4.26
CA TRP A 134 4.35 -14.66 4.40
C TRP A 134 5.83 -15.05 4.43
N VAL A 135 6.61 -14.44 3.54
CA VAL A 135 8.04 -14.71 3.34
C VAL A 135 8.76 -13.41 3.00
N TYR A 136 10.09 -13.45 3.01
CA TYR A 136 10.89 -12.41 2.38
C TYR A 136 10.60 -12.33 0.86
N PHE A 137 11.02 -11.26 0.20
CA PHE A 137 10.88 -11.12 -1.25
C PHE A 137 11.50 -12.31 -2.01
N SER A 138 10.72 -12.83 -2.96
CA SER A 138 11.25 -13.80 -3.92
C SER A 138 12.25 -13.13 -4.88
N GLN A 139 13.02 -13.92 -5.64
CA GLN A 139 13.90 -13.37 -6.68
C GLN A 139 13.12 -12.57 -7.73
N ILE A 140 11.89 -12.98 -8.04
CA ILE A 140 11.00 -12.27 -8.95
C ILE A 140 10.59 -10.92 -8.35
N ASP A 141 10.20 -10.88 -7.08
CA ASP A 141 9.85 -9.64 -6.39
C ASP A 141 11.03 -8.66 -6.39
N LEU A 142 12.23 -9.15 -6.02
CA LEU A 142 13.45 -8.34 -6.00
C LEU A 142 13.81 -7.79 -7.39
N ALA A 143 13.70 -8.60 -8.44
CA ALA A 143 13.93 -8.15 -9.81
C ALA A 143 12.98 -7.03 -10.20
N ARG A 144 11.67 -7.22 -9.94
CA ARG A 144 10.63 -6.23 -10.27
C ARG A 144 10.74 -4.94 -9.47
N ILE A 145 11.11 -5.02 -8.19
CA ILE A 145 11.35 -3.82 -7.36
C ILE A 145 12.55 -3.03 -7.89
N LYS A 146 13.60 -3.70 -8.37
CA LYS A 146 14.79 -3.02 -8.91
C LYS A 146 14.56 -2.32 -10.25
N GLU A 147 13.48 -2.63 -10.96
CA GLU A 147 13.14 -1.96 -12.23
C GLU A 147 12.76 -0.48 -12.06
N ILE A 148 12.51 -0.01 -10.83
CA ILE A 148 12.19 1.40 -10.54
C ILE A 148 13.39 2.23 -10.05
N LEU A 149 14.58 1.63 -10.02
CA LEU A 149 15.86 2.32 -9.76
C LEU A 149 16.38 2.97 -11.04
#